data_AF-A0A7S1IN30-F1
#
_entry.id   AF-A0A7S1IN30-F1
#
_cell.length_a   1.000
_cell.length_b   1.000
_cell.length_c   1.000
_cell.angle_alpha   90.00
_cell.angle_beta   90.00
_cell.angle_gamma   90.00
#
_symmetry.space_group_name_H-M   'P 1'
#
loop_
_entity.id
_entity.type
_entity.pdbx_description
1 polymer ?
#
loop_
_entity_poly.entity_id
_entity_poly.type
_entity_poly.pdbx_seq_one_letter_code
_entity_poly.pdbx_strand_id
1 'polypeptide(L)'
;FFFAMDDDERKITQGLVKDFVEHLTTALNALNAENVPVGHCPLASGWTQWTQHCEEDTSITHGGDLYELETVQSWEDFWEYFACNTSKTKVLQSMHVFRRGILPLYTDGKNKDGEVFELRA
;
A
#
# COMPACT_ATOMS: atom_id res chain seq x y z
N PHE A 1 13.34 41.81 -3.20
CA PHE A 1 12.38 42.78 -3.76
C PHE A 1 11.20 42.84 -2.80
N PHE A 2 11.01 43.95 -2.09
CA PHE A 2 9.78 44.20 -1.34
C PHE A 2 9.01 45.26 -2.12
N PHE A 3 7.91 44.87 -2.74
CA PHE A 3 6.99 45.84 -3.32
C PHE A 3 6.30 46.55 -2.15
N ALA A 4 6.41 47.87 -2.10
CA ALA A 4 5.60 48.68 -1.20
C ALA A 4 4.18 48.68 -1.78
N MET A 5 3.31 47.80 -1.25
CA MET A 5 1.88 47.90 -1.50
C MET A 5 1.34 49.14 -0.82
N ASP A 6 0.50 49.90 -1.52
CA ASP A 6 -0.25 50.97 -0.89
C ASP A 6 -1.32 50.42 0.07
N ASP A 7 -1.88 51.29 0.90
CA ASP A 7 -2.82 50.89 1.96
C ASP A 7 -4.14 50.32 1.39
N ASP A 8 -4.48 50.63 0.14
CA ASP A 8 -5.71 50.16 -0.49
C ASP A 8 -5.50 48.76 -1.11
N GLU A 9 -4.36 48.53 -1.78
CA GLU A 9 -3.93 47.19 -2.22
C GLU A 9 -3.79 46.23 -1.04
N ARG A 10 -3.29 46.71 0.10
CA ARG A 10 -3.18 45.92 1.33
C ARG A 10 -4.56 45.52 1.86
N LYS A 11 -5.52 46.45 1.90
CA LYS A 11 -6.90 46.15 2.36
C LYS A 11 -7.60 45.16 1.45
N ILE A 12 -7.47 45.32 0.13
CA ILE A 12 -8.05 44.39 -0.85
C ILE A 12 -7.46 42.99 -0.67
N THR A 13 -6.13 42.90 -0.57
CA THR A 13 -5.44 41.61 -0.36
C THR A 13 -5.84 40.96 0.97
N GLN A 14 -5.96 41.74 2.05
CA GLN A 14 -6.42 41.22 3.34
C GLN A 14 -7.88 40.73 3.29
N GLY A 15 -8.76 41.43 2.57
CA GLY A 15 -10.14 40.99 2.32
C GLY A 15 -10.17 39.66 1.56
N LEU A 16 -9.43 39.55 0.46
CA LEU A 16 -9.34 38.33 -0.34
C LEU A 16 -8.79 37.14 0.44
N VAL A 17 -7.73 37.35 1.25
CA VAL A 17 -7.16 36.31 2.09
C VAL A 17 -8.16 35.88 3.17
N LYS A 18 -8.88 36.83 3.77
CA LYS A 18 -9.89 36.54 4.78
C LYS A 18 -11.02 35.70 4.19
N ASP A 19 -11.57 36.11 3.05
CA ASP A 19 -12.65 35.39 2.36
C ASP A 19 -12.20 33.98 1.93
N PHE A 20 -10.95 33.83 1.50
CA PHE A 20 -10.36 32.54 1.14
C PHE A 20 -10.21 31.62 2.36
N VAL A 21 -9.73 32.13 3.50
CA VAL A 21 -9.58 31.36 4.74
C VAL A 21 -10.95 30.95 5.30
N GLU A 22 -11.95 31.83 5.24
CA GLU A 22 -13.31 31.50 5.67
C GLU A 22 -13.89 30.39 4.79
N HIS A 23 -13.77 30.47 3.46
CA HIS A 23 -14.22 29.40 2.56
C HIS A 23 -13.52 28.07 2.82
N LEU A 24 -12.19 28.07 2.99
CA LEU A 24 -11.44 26.86 3.32
C LEU A 24 -11.87 26.25 4.65
N THR A 25 -12.11 27.09 5.65
CA THR A 25 -12.52 26.66 6.99
C THR A 25 -13.92 26.04 6.95
N THR A 26 -14.86 26.63 6.20
CA THR A 26 -16.19 26.07 5.99
C THR A 26 -16.14 24.75 5.24
N ALA A 27 -15.33 24.65 4.18
CA ALA A 27 -15.16 23.40 3.43
C ALA A 27 -14.51 22.29 4.29
N LEU A 28 -13.51 22.64 5.09
CA LEU A 28 -12.84 21.69 6.00
C LEU A 28 -13.77 21.23 7.12
N ASN A 29 -14.58 22.14 7.68
CA ASN A 29 -15.58 21.79 8.69
C ASN A 29 -16.71 20.93 8.11
N ALA A 30 -17.10 21.14 6.85
CA ALA A 30 -18.04 20.26 6.15
C ALA A 30 -17.45 18.86 5.94
N LEU A 31 -16.19 18.77 5.51
CA LEU A 31 -15.43 17.52 5.37
C LEU A 31 -15.23 16.79 6.71
N ASN A 32 -15.08 17.51 7.81
CA ASN A 32 -14.93 16.93 9.15
C ASN A 32 -16.28 16.55 9.80
N ALA A 33 -17.38 17.22 9.41
CA ALA A 33 -18.72 16.95 9.92
C ALA A 33 -19.33 15.70 9.26
N GLU A 34 -18.99 15.46 8.01
CA GLU A 34 -19.12 14.14 7.43
C GLU A 34 -17.99 13.29 8.03
N ASN A 35 -18.30 12.36 8.94
CA ASN A 35 -17.38 11.27 9.27
C ASN A 35 -17.19 10.38 8.01
N VAL A 36 -16.70 10.94 6.91
CA VAL A 36 -16.28 10.20 5.73
C VAL A 36 -15.14 9.37 6.25
N PRO A 37 -15.29 8.03 6.34
CA PRO A 37 -14.14 7.20 6.59
C PRO A 37 -13.16 7.58 5.48
N VAL A 38 -11.96 8.02 5.85
CA VAL A 38 -10.83 8.07 4.92
C VAL A 38 -10.47 6.61 4.64
N GLY A 39 -11.39 5.90 3.97
CA GLY A 39 -11.17 4.56 3.49
C GLY A 39 -10.11 4.69 2.42
N HIS A 40 -9.08 3.87 2.51
CA HIS A 40 -8.12 3.82 1.42
C HIS A 40 -8.87 3.41 0.15
N CYS A 41 -8.48 3.98 -1.00
CA CYS A 41 -8.97 3.51 -2.28
C CYS A 41 -8.71 2.00 -2.38
N PRO A 42 -9.67 1.17 -2.85
CA PRO A 42 -9.47 -0.27 -2.97
C PRO A 42 -8.17 -0.60 -3.69
N LEU A 43 -7.54 -1.74 -3.35
CA LEU A 43 -6.36 -2.17 -4.07
C LEU A 43 -6.74 -2.34 -5.55
N ALA A 44 -5.90 -1.85 -6.47
CA ALA A 44 -6.15 -1.93 -7.91
C ALA A 44 -6.33 -3.38 -8.41
N SER A 45 -5.85 -4.35 -7.63
CA SER A 45 -6.07 -5.78 -7.84
C SER A 45 -6.08 -6.49 -6.49
N GLY A 46 -6.70 -7.67 -6.42
CA GLY A 46 -6.52 -8.55 -5.27
C GLY A 46 -5.10 -9.11 -5.21
N TRP A 47 -4.61 -9.35 -4.00
CA TRP A 47 -3.27 -9.87 -3.72
C TRP A 47 -3.35 -11.09 -2.81
N THR A 48 -2.60 -12.12 -3.16
CA THR A 48 -2.64 -13.43 -2.50
C THR A 48 -1.30 -13.70 -1.82
N GLN A 49 -1.34 -14.05 -0.53
CA GLN A 49 -0.18 -14.55 0.20
C GLN A 49 -0.02 -16.05 -0.03
N TRP A 50 1.22 -16.47 -0.28
CA TRP A 50 1.60 -17.86 -0.37
C TRP A 50 2.74 -18.16 0.59
N THR A 51 2.81 -19.40 1.05
CA THR A 51 3.93 -19.90 1.84
C THR A 51 4.46 -21.20 1.26
N GLN A 52 5.76 -21.40 1.40
CA GLN A 52 6.41 -22.67 1.12
C GLN A 52 7.22 -23.07 2.35
N HIS A 53 7.03 -24.31 2.79
CA HIS A 53 7.86 -24.93 3.81
C HIS A 53 9.01 -25.68 3.13
N CYS A 54 10.24 -25.35 3.49
CA CYS A 54 11.41 -26.13 3.12
C CYS A 54 11.70 -27.14 4.23
N GLU A 55 11.75 -28.43 3.91
CA GLU A 55 12.23 -29.44 4.86
C GLU A 55 13.74 -29.29 5.08
N GLU A 56 14.22 -29.70 6.26
CA GLU A 56 15.61 -29.50 6.73
C GLU A 56 16.67 -30.25 5.91
N ASP A 57 16.27 -31.19 5.04
CA ASP A 57 17.22 -32.05 4.31
C ASP A 57 17.63 -31.48 2.93
N THR A 58 18.67 -30.64 2.98
CA THR A 58 19.86 -30.51 2.10
C THR A 58 19.80 -30.63 0.56
N SER A 59 18.65 -30.78 -0.07
CA SER A 59 18.47 -30.37 -1.47
C SER A 59 17.41 -29.29 -1.50
N ILE A 60 17.79 -28.08 -1.92
CA ILE A 60 16.83 -27.02 -2.27
C ILE A 60 16.09 -27.47 -3.54
N THR A 61 15.28 -28.51 -3.42
CA THR A 61 14.31 -28.88 -4.44
C THR A 61 13.34 -27.72 -4.46
N HIS A 62 13.33 -26.97 -5.56
CA HIS A 62 12.34 -25.91 -5.84
C HIS A 62 10.94 -26.54 -6.08
N GLY A 63 10.50 -27.38 -5.14
CA GLY A 63 9.38 -28.30 -5.26
C GLY A 63 8.80 -28.70 -3.89
N GLY A 64 9.00 -27.88 -2.85
CA GLY A 64 8.14 -27.95 -1.67
C GLY A 64 6.72 -27.51 -2.05
N ASP A 65 5.73 -28.10 -1.39
CA ASP A 65 4.33 -27.74 -1.60
C ASP A 65 4.12 -26.25 -1.32
N LEU A 66 3.51 -25.57 -2.28
CA LEU A 66 3.15 -24.17 -2.18
C LEU A 66 1.70 -24.08 -1.68
N TYR A 67 1.49 -23.36 -0.58
CA TYR A 67 0.19 -23.21 0.03
C TYR A 67 -0.31 -21.77 -0.09
N GLU A 68 -1.51 -21.62 -0.63
CA GLU A 68 -2.24 -20.35 -0.59
C GLU A 68 -2.71 -20.10 0.86
N LEU A 69 -2.54 -18.88 1.36
CA LEU A 69 -2.97 -18.50 2.69
C LEU A 69 -4.23 -17.65 2.68
N GLU A 70 -4.17 -16.46 2.07
CA GLU A 70 -5.29 -15.52 2.02
C GLU A 70 -5.17 -14.58 0.82
N THR A 71 -6.32 -14.11 0.31
CA THR A 71 -6.40 -13.10 -0.74
C THR A 71 -7.12 -11.84 -0.25
N VAL A 72 -6.41 -10.71 -0.24
CA VAL A 72 -6.94 -9.40 0.18
C VAL A 72 -7.31 -8.50 -0.99
N GLN A 73 -8.22 -7.56 -0.78
CA GLN A 73 -8.65 -6.58 -1.80
C GLN A 73 -8.70 -5.13 -1.29
N SER A 74 -8.44 -4.90 0.00
CA SER A 74 -8.36 -3.57 0.61
C SER A 74 -7.00 -3.36 1.29
N TRP A 75 -6.67 -2.10 1.55
CA TRP A 75 -5.45 -1.78 2.31
C TRP A 75 -5.58 -2.16 3.77
N GLU A 76 -6.78 -2.04 4.33
CA GLU A 76 -7.11 -2.41 5.69
C GLU A 76 -6.82 -3.90 5.92
N ASP A 77 -7.34 -4.77 5.04
CA ASP A 77 -7.08 -6.22 5.08
C ASP A 77 -5.59 -6.52 4.87
N PHE A 78 -4.92 -5.78 3.98
CA PHE A 78 -3.50 -5.96 3.74
C PHE A 78 -2.66 -5.69 5.00
N TRP A 79 -2.93 -4.58 5.69
CA TRP A 79 -2.20 -4.22 6.90
C TRP A 79 -2.51 -5.15 8.06
N GLU A 80 -3.76 -5.59 8.21
CA GLU A 80 -4.14 -6.54 9.24
C GLU A 80 -3.44 -7.90 9.04
N TYR A 81 -3.41 -8.39 7.80
CA TYR A 81 -2.94 -9.74 7.50
C TYR A 81 -1.42 -9.85 7.31
N PHE A 82 -0.83 -8.98 6.49
CA PHE A 82 0.57 -9.12 6.10
C PHE A 82 1.54 -8.57 7.15
N ALA A 83 1.21 -7.46 7.82
CA ALA A 83 2.11 -6.84 8.79
C ALA A 83 2.35 -7.72 10.03
N CYS A 84 1.38 -8.58 10.38
CA CYS A 84 1.44 -9.45 11.55
C CYS A 84 2.18 -10.78 11.33
N ASN A 85 2.39 -11.19 10.07
CA ASN A 85 2.89 -12.53 9.74
C ASN A 85 4.41 -12.60 9.51
N THR A 86 5.04 -11.51 9.10
CA THR A 86 6.47 -11.52 8.72
C THR A 86 7.43 -11.75 9.88
N SER A 87 7.02 -11.42 11.12
CA SER A 87 7.83 -11.62 12.32
C SER A 87 7.74 -13.03 12.92
N LYS A 88 6.80 -13.86 12.44
CA LYS A 88 6.50 -15.19 12.99
C LYS A 88 6.98 -16.33 12.11
N THR A 89 7.51 -16.03 10.92
CA THR A 89 7.98 -17.06 10.00
C THR A 89 9.20 -17.79 10.53
N LYS A 90 9.14 -19.13 10.44
CA LYS A 90 10.24 -20.00 10.82
C LYS A 90 11.39 -19.87 9.81
N VAL A 91 12.60 -20.20 10.24
CA VAL A 91 13.87 -20.06 9.47
C VAL A 91 13.85 -20.76 8.10
N LEU A 92 12.96 -21.74 7.89
CA LEU A 92 12.82 -22.52 6.66
C LEU A 92 11.49 -22.29 5.93
N GLN A 93 10.88 -21.13 6.16
CA GLN A 93 9.62 -20.76 5.54
C GLN A 93 9.81 -19.51 4.67
N SER A 94 9.49 -19.64 3.38
CA SER A 94 9.44 -18.49 2.48
C SER A 94 8.00 -17.96 2.37
N MET A 95 7.86 -16.64 2.29
CA MET A 95 6.58 -15.98 2.04
C MET A 95 6.64 -15.26 0.70
N HIS A 96 5.55 -15.36 -0.04
CA HIS A 96 5.39 -14.75 -1.35
C HIS A 96 4.10 -13.97 -1.40
N VAL A 97 4.09 -12.79 -2.01
CA VAL A 97 2.87 -11.98 -2.21
C VAL A 97 2.74 -11.68 -3.69
N PHE A 98 1.72 -12.23 -4.33
CA PHE A 98 1.51 -12.14 -5.78
C PHE A 98 0.11 -11.60 -6.07
N ARG A 99 -0.09 -11.01 -7.25
CA ARG A 99 -1.44 -10.64 -7.69
C ARG A 99 -2.30 -11.90 -7.77
N ARG A 100 -3.58 -11.77 -7.44
CA ARG A 100 -4.55 -12.86 -7.49
C ARG A 100 -4.50 -13.58 -8.84
N GLY A 101 -4.37 -14.92 -8.80
CA GLY A 101 -4.28 -15.76 -10.00
C GLY A 101 -2.93 -15.69 -10.73
N ILE A 102 -1.86 -15.33 -10.02
CA ILE A 102 -0.46 -15.53 -10.42
C ILE A 102 0.18 -16.42 -9.36
N LEU A 103 0.71 -17.56 -9.75
CA LEU A 103 1.44 -18.44 -8.83
C LEU A 103 2.88 -17.93 -8.67
N PRO A 104 3.48 -18.01 -7.47
CA PRO A 104 4.89 -17.70 -7.22
C PRO A 104 5.82 -18.80 -7.74
N LEU A 105 5.64 -19.21 -9.00
CA LEU A 105 6.42 -20.26 -9.66
C LEU A 105 6.94 -19.74 -11.00
N TYR A 106 8.17 -20.12 -11.36
CA TYR A 106 8.75 -19.79 -12.67
C TYR A 106 7.98 -20.43 -13.84
N THR A 107 7.28 -21.54 -13.57
CA THR A 107 6.45 -22.25 -14.54
C THR A 107 5.11 -21.57 -14.80
N ASP A 108 4.70 -20.59 -13.98
CA ASP A 108 3.51 -19.79 -14.26
C ASP A 108 3.73 -18.99 -15.55
N GLY A 109 2.77 -19.07 -16.47
CA GLY A 109 2.86 -18.44 -17.78
C GLY A 109 3.04 -16.91 -17.72
N LYS A 110 2.72 -16.27 -16.60
CA LYS A 110 2.92 -14.83 -16.38
C LYS A 110 4.31 -14.48 -15.83
N ASN A 111 5.05 -15.46 -15.28
CA ASN A 111 6.38 -15.26 -14.72
C ASN A 111 7.50 -15.77 -15.64
N LYS A 112 7.19 -16.67 -16.59
CA LYS A 112 8.17 -17.40 -17.41
C LYS A 112 9.23 -16.53 -18.13
N ASP A 113 8.86 -15.31 -18.52
CA ASP A 113 9.72 -14.37 -19.26
C ASP A 113 10.15 -13.18 -18.38
N GLY A 114 9.90 -13.24 -17.07
CA GLY A 114 10.24 -12.20 -16.11
C GLY A 114 11.61 -12.41 -15.45
N GLU A 115 12.04 -11.41 -14.68
CA GLU A 115 13.27 -11.45 -13.88
C GLU A 115 12.96 -11.16 -12.41
N VAL A 116 13.79 -11.68 -11.49
CA VAL A 116 13.69 -11.44 -10.05
C VAL A 116 14.86 -10.58 -9.61
N PHE A 117 14.58 -9.49 -8.91
CA PHE A 117 15.59 -8.67 -8.24
C PHE A 117 15.74 -9.12 -6.79
N GLU A 118 16.93 -9.55 -6.39
CA GLU A 118 17.22 -10.07 -5.04
C GLU A 118 18.15 -9.12 -4.27
N LEU A 119 17.84 -8.88 -2.99
CA LEU A 119 18.71 -8.19 -2.03
C LEU A 119 19.12 -9.17 -0.93
N ARG A 120 20.42 -9.28 -0.67
CA ARG A 120 20.98 -10.12 0.40
C ARG A 120 21.58 -9.22 1.48
N ALA A 121 21.20 -9.46 2.74
CA ALA A 121 21.67 -8.74 3.92
C ALA A 121 22.94 -9.39 4.51
#